data_AF-A0A853M999-F1
#
_entry.id   AF-A0A853M999-F1
#
_cell.length_a   1.000
_cell.length_b   1.000
_cell.length_c   1.000
_cell.angle_alpha   90.00
_cell.angle_beta   90.00
_cell.angle_gamma   90.00
#
_symmetry.space_group_name_H-M   'P 1'
#
loop_
_entity.id
_entity.type
_entity.pdbx_description
1 polymer ?
#
loop_
_entity_poly.entity_id
_entity_poly.type
_entity_poly.pdbx_seq_one_letter_code
_entity_poly.pdbx_strand_id
1 'polypeptide(L)' 'MDIKISDLYPNGDGDLLQEVTPGEMVNIQGGVRRRRRNSNSVESGDISQILGRVNDNLERWRVEIDDTLDQLRDSVTF' A
#
# COMPACT_ATOMS: atom_id res chain seq x y z
N MET A 1 3.77 8.03 19.51
CA MET A 1 4.30 8.18 20.88
C MET A 1 5.50 7.26 20.93
N ASP A 2 6.70 7.83 20.94
CA ASP A 2 7.94 7.08 20.71
C ASP A 2 8.60 6.79 22.05
N ILE A 3 8.81 5.50 22.35
CA ILE A 3 9.47 5.05 23.59
C ILE A 3 10.97 4.99 23.30
N LYS A 4 11.76 5.71 24.10
CA LYS A 4 13.23 5.69 24.02
C LYS A 4 13.79 4.68 25.02
N ILE A 5 14.99 4.15 24.74
CA ILE A 5 15.66 3.19 25.64
C ILE A 5 15.88 3.80 27.04
N SER A 6 16.13 5.11 27.10
CA SER A 6 16.21 5.87 28.35
C SER A 6 14.96 5.76 29.22
N ASP A 7 13.80 5.56 28.61
CA ASP A 7 12.51 5.49 29.31
C ASP A 7 12.33 4.12 30.00
N LEU A 8 13.05 3.10 29.53
CA LEU A 8 12.97 1.72 30.04
C LEU A 8 14.09 1.41 31.05
N TYR A 9 15.21 2.12 31.00
CA TYR A 9 16.37 1.86 31.85
C TYR A 9 17.03 3.17 32.34
N PRO A 10 16.40 3.89 33.29
CA PRO A 10 16.74 5.28 33.61
C PRO A 10 18.03 5.46 34.43
N ASN A 11 18.53 4.41 35.09
CA ASN A 11 19.68 4.48 36.01
C ASN A 11 20.86 3.59 35.58
N GLY A 12 20.85 3.06 34.35
CA GLY A 12 21.98 2.28 33.85
C GLY A 12 23.04 3.19 33.28
N ASP A 13 24.28 3.07 33.76
CA ASP A 13 25.45 3.44 32.97
C ASP A 13 25.46 2.49 31.78
N GLY A 14 24.77 2.89 30.71
CA GLY A 14 24.55 2.07 29.55
C GLY A 14 25.89 1.79 28.90
N ASP A 15 26.43 0.58 29.10
CA ASP A 15 27.16 -0.07 28.02
C ASP A 15 26.18 -0.06 26.86
N LEU A 16 26.35 0.95 26.00
CA LEU A 16 25.63 1.10 24.75
C LEU A 16 25.64 -0.28 24.13
N LEU A 17 24.46 -0.91 24.02
CA LEU A 17 24.30 -2.21 23.38
C LEU A 17 25.18 -2.16 22.15
N GLN A 18 26.30 -2.90 22.17
CA GLN A 18 27.28 -2.88 21.10
C GLN A 18 26.50 -2.97 19.82
N GLU A 19 26.53 -1.92 18.98
CA GLU A 19 25.54 -1.74 17.93
C GLU A 19 25.51 -2.99 17.05
N VAL A 20 24.52 -3.84 17.31
CA VAL A 20 24.42 -5.14 16.67
C VAL A 20 24.03 -4.84 15.24
N THR A 21 24.84 -5.29 14.28
CA THR A 21 24.49 -5.07 12.89
C THR A 21 23.15 -5.74 12.58
N PRO A 22 22.37 -5.24 11.62
CA PRO A 22 21.08 -5.86 11.29
C PRO A 22 21.19 -7.35 10.89
N GLY A 23 22.37 -7.81 10.46
CA GLY A 23 22.62 -9.22 10.17
C GLY A 23 22.77 -10.06 11.44
N GLU A 24 23.46 -9.54 12.44
CA GLU A 24 23.66 -10.20 13.73
C GLU A 24 22.37 -10.26 14.56
N MET A 25 21.47 -9.29 14.40
CA MET A 25 20.15 -9.26 15.06
C MET A 25 19.27 -10.49 14.77
N VAL A 26 19.47 -11.19 13.65
CA VAL A 26 18.68 -12.38 13.27
C VAL A 26 18.96 -13.56 14.19
N ASN A 27 20.16 -13.61 14.76
CA ASN A 27 20.61 -14.73 15.60
C ASN A 27 20.30 -14.54 17.08
N ILE A 28 19.73 -13.38 17.46
CA ILE A 28 19.34 -13.07 18.83
C ILE A 28 17.91 -13.56 19.06
N GLN A 29 17.67 -14.33 20.13
CA GLN A 29 16.33 -14.72 20.56
C GLN A 29 15.49 -13.47 20.85
N GLY A 30 14.45 -13.23 20.04
CA GLY A 30 13.62 -12.03 20.10
C GLY A 30 14.12 -10.82 19.27
N GLY A 31 15.28 -10.95 18.61
CA GLY A 31 15.81 -9.94 17.70
C GLY A 31 15.03 -9.87 16.40
N VAL A 32 14.52 -8.68 16.04
CA VAL A 32 13.73 -8.48 14.82
C VAL A 32 14.47 -7.57 13.85
N ARG A 33 14.95 -8.14 12.75
CA ARG A 33 15.45 -7.35 11.63
C ARG A 33 14.28 -6.71 10.88
N ARG A 34 14.02 -5.43 11.12
CA ARG A 34 13.06 -4.68 10.31
C ARG A 34 13.66 -4.47 8.92
N ARG A 35 13.35 -5.38 7.98
CA ARG A 35 13.64 -5.19 6.56
C ARG A 35 12.99 -3.87 6.15
N ARG A 36 13.78 -2.83 5.87
CA ARG A 36 13.29 -1.70 5.07
C ARG A 36 12.84 -2.32 3.75
N ARG A 37 11.52 -2.39 3.55
CA ARG A 37 10.93 -2.78 2.27
C ARG A 37 11.50 -1.82 1.25
N ASN A 38 12.41 -2.29 0.41
CA ASN A 38 12.64 -1.64 -0.87
C ASN A 38 11.30 -1.74 -1.60
N SER A 39 10.57 -0.63 -1.62
CA SER A 39 9.44 -0.41 -2.50
C SER A 39 9.99 -0.45 -3.92
N ASN A 40 10.08 -1.65 -4.52
CA ASN A 40 10.19 -1.79 -5.96
C ASN A 40 9.68 -3.17 -6.39
N SER A 41 8.60 -3.12 -7.18
CA SER A 41 8.40 -3.89 -8.43
C SER A 41 7.52 -5.14 -8.48
N VAL A 42 6.53 -5.35 -7.60
CA VAL A 42 5.54 -6.44 -7.88
C VAL A 42 4.06 -6.00 -7.81
N GLU A 43 3.66 -5.02 -7.00
CA GLU A 43 2.22 -4.65 -6.89
C GLU A 43 1.76 -3.48 -7.77
N SER A 44 2.69 -2.68 -8.34
CA SER A 44 2.29 -1.52 -9.17
C SER A 44 1.72 -1.90 -10.54
N GLY A 45 2.09 -3.07 -11.08
CA GLY A 45 1.56 -3.56 -12.35
C GLY A 45 0.08 -3.91 -12.25
N ASP A 46 -0.32 -4.53 -11.13
CA ASP A 46 -1.71 -4.93 -10.89
C ASP A 46 -2.62 -3.72 -10.72
N ILE A 47 -2.19 -2.68 -10.01
CA ILE A 47 -3.01 -1.48 -9.81
C ILE A 47 -3.21 -0.72 -11.13
N SER A 48 -2.16 -0.54 -11.94
CA SER A 48 -2.30 0.12 -13.25
C SER A 48 -3.21 -0.67 -14.21
N GLN A 49 -3.16 -2.00 -14.18
CA GLN A 49 -4.07 -2.84 -14.96
C GLN A 49 -5.52 -2.75 -14.46
N ILE A 50 -5.73 -2.72 -13.15
CA ILE A 50 -7.07 -2.53 -12.56
C ILE A 50 -7.64 -1.17 -12.96
N LEU A 51 -6.84 -0.11 -12.87
CA LEU A 51 -7.25 1.24 -13.29
C LEU A 51 -7.59 1.30 -14.78
N GLY A 52 -6.82 0.62 -15.64
CA GLY A 52 -7.16 0.48 -17.06
C GLY A 52 -8.53 -0.18 -17.26
N ARG A 53 -8.78 -1.32 -16.61
CA ARG A 53 -10.07 -2.01 -16.70
C ARG A 53 -11.24 -1.18 -16.18
N VAL A 54 -11.04 -0.40 -15.11
CA VAL A 54 -12.06 0.52 -14.60
C VAL A 54 -12.38 1.59 -15.64
N ASN A 55 -11.35 2.18 -16.27
CA ASN A 55 -11.54 3.19 -17.30
C ASN A 55 -12.30 2.66 -18.52
N ASP A 56 -11.96 1.46 -18.99
CA ASP A 56 -12.65 0.82 -20.11
C ASP A 56 -14.13 0.54 -19.80
N ASN A 57 -14.43 0.11 -18.58
CA ASN A 57 -15.81 -0.12 -18.14
C ASN A 57 -16.61 1.18 -18.04
N LEU A 58 -15.99 2.28 -17.57
CA LEU A 58 -16.64 3.59 -17.52
C LEU A 58 -16.99 4.11 -18.90
N GLU A 59 -16.09 3.98 -19.88
CA GLU A 59 -16.37 4.39 -21.26
C GLU A 59 -17.51 3.56 -21.86
N ARG A 60 -17.53 2.25 -21.59
CA ARG A 60 -18.61 1.37 -22.04
C ARG A 60 -19.96 1.76 -21.45
N TRP A 61 -20.02 2.01 -20.15
CA TRP A 61 -21.25 2.43 -19.49
C TRP A 61 -21.73 3.79 -19.99
N ARG A 62 -20.82 4.72 -20.33
CA ARG A 62 -21.20 5.99 -20.94
C ARG A 62 -21.94 5.78 -22.26
N VAL A 63 -21.37 4.98 -23.16
CA VAL A 63 -21.99 4.67 -24.46
C VAL A 63 -23.34 3.99 -24.28
N GLU A 64 -23.45 3.02 -23.36
CA GLU A 64 -24.72 2.32 -23.11
C GLU A 64 -25.80 3.26 -22.53
N ILE A 65 -25.42 4.20 -21.66
CA ILE A 65 -26.34 5.23 -21.16
C ILE A 65 -26.79 6.16 -22.29
N ASP A 66 -25.88 6.62 -23.13
CA ASP A 66 -26.21 7.50 -24.25
C ASP A 66 -27.17 6.79 -25.24
N ASP A 67 -26.88 5.54 -25.60
CA ASP A 67 -27.73 4.73 -26.48
C ASP A 67 -29.13 4.49 -25.87
N THR A 68 -29.21 4.21 -24.57
CA THR A 68 -30.50 4.00 -23.90
C THR A 68 -31.31 5.28 -23.78
N LEU A 69 -30.66 6.43 -23.58
CA LEU A 69 -31.31 7.73 -23.58
C LEU A 69 -31.86 8.11 -24.97
N ASP A 70 -31.10 7.83 -26.04
CA ASP A 70 -31.54 8.05 -27.41
C ASP A 70 -32.75 7.17 -27.76
N GLN A 71 -32.70 5.88 -27.40
CA GLN A 71 -33.85 4.98 -27.56
C GLN A 71 -35.09 5.44 -26.79
N LEU A 72 -34.90 5.92 -25.55
CA LEU A 72 -36.00 6.47 -24.76
C LEU A 72 -36.58 7.73 -25.41
N ARG A 73 -35.73 8.62 -25.92
CA ARG A 73 -36.17 9.83 -26.62
C ARG A 73 -37.00 9.49 -27.86
N ASP A 74 -36.54 8.55 -28.67
CA ASP A 74 -37.25 8.09 -29.87
C ASP A 74 -38.57 7.39 -29.53
N SER A 75 -38.65 6.72 -28.38
CA SER A 75 -39.88 6.08 -27.91
C SER A 75 -40.95 7.08 -27.43
N VAL A 76 -40.55 8.27 -27.00
CA VAL A 76 -41.43 9.30 -26.42
C VAL A 76 -41.95 10.27 -27.49
N THR A 77 -41.30 10.38 -28.65
CA THR A 77 -41.67 11.28 -29.75
C THR A 77 -42.78 10.73 -30.67
N PHE A 78 -43.60 9.78 -30.20
CA PHE A 78 -44.81 9.31 -30.89
C PHE A 78 -46.00 10.27 -30.79
#